data_AF-A0A950FCR0-F1
#
_entry.id   AF-A0A950FCR0-F1
#
_cell.length_a   1.000
_cell.length_b   1.000
_cell.length_c   1.000
_cell.angle_alpha   90.00
_cell.angle_beta   90.00
_cell.angle_gamma   90.00
#
_symmetry.space_group_name_H-M   'P 1'
#
loop_
_entity.id
_entity.type
_entity.pdbx_description
1 polymer ?
#
loop_
_entity_poly.entity_id
_entity_poly.type
_entity_poly.pdbx_seq_one_letter_code
_entity_poly.pdbx_strand_id
1 'polypeptide(L)'
;MQPASDATVLGNFNGARFSNQGLTSIFFRRGGKFMVRTDGPDGNLHDYEIQYTFGVAPLQQYLIRMPGGRLQALGIAWDSRPRAQGGQKWFFLYPGTRITSRDPLHWTGIDQTWNFMCADCHSSNVRKNYDLPTRTYATSYAEINVACEACHGPGSNHVAWAKKQGSWRDFATNEGLLIALNERRNVIWTVNPATGHAHRSEPRESEQEIQMCARCHSRRAQIHEDYVHGQPAGDDYRISLLDDD
;
A
#
# COMPACT_ATOMS: atom_id res chain seq x y z
N MET A 1 -5.18 4.18 1.88
CA MET A 1 -5.81 4.83 0.72
C MET A 1 -7.23 5.25 1.09
N GLN A 2 -7.69 6.41 0.61
CA GLN A 2 -9.06 6.89 0.81
C GLN A 2 -9.57 7.56 -0.47
N PRO A 3 -10.88 7.48 -0.81
CA PRO A 3 -11.43 8.26 -1.91
C PRO A 3 -11.15 9.75 -1.73
N ALA A 4 -10.82 10.45 -2.81
CA ALA A 4 -10.53 11.88 -2.74
C ALA A 4 -11.83 12.67 -2.47
N SER A 5 -11.88 13.33 -1.33
CA SER A 5 -12.98 14.21 -0.92
C SER A 5 -12.46 15.36 -0.06
N ASP A 6 -13.33 16.31 0.25
CA ASP A 6 -13.00 17.45 1.13
C ASP A 6 -12.51 17.00 2.52
N ALA A 7 -12.93 15.82 2.98
CA ALA A 7 -12.52 15.28 4.27
C ALA A 7 -11.15 14.57 4.25
N THR A 8 -10.70 14.14 3.07
CA THR A 8 -9.55 13.21 2.95
C THR A 8 -8.34 13.83 2.25
N VAL A 9 -8.54 14.86 1.43
CA VAL A 9 -7.47 15.59 0.75
C VAL A 9 -6.89 16.66 1.66
N LEU A 10 -5.58 16.54 1.92
CA LEU A 10 -4.82 17.48 2.75
C LEU A 10 -4.10 18.55 1.90
N GLY A 11 -3.89 18.27 0.61
CA GLY A 11 -3.14 19.14 -0.30
C GLY A 11 -3.88 20.41 -0.71
N ASN A 12 -3.12 21.43 -1.08
CA ASN A 12 -3.67 22.67 -1.61
C ASN A 12 -4.05 22.53 -3.09
N PHE A 13 -5.36 22.42 -3.36
CA PHE A 13 -5.96 22.41 -4.70
C PHE A 13 -6.63 23.75 -5.08
N ASN A 14 -6.18 24.88 -4.51
CA ASN A 14 -6.71 26.21 -4.84
C ASN A 14 -5.88 26.89 -5.95
N GLY A 15 -5.58 26.17 -7.03
CA GLY A 15 -4.75 26.67 -8.13
C GLY A 15 -3.25 26.68 -7.84
N ALA A 16 -2.80 25.84 -6.90
CA ALA A 16 -1.40 25.76 -6.52
C ALA A 16 -0.54 25.29 -7.69
N ARG A 17 0.58 25.98 -7.93
CA ARG A 17 1.54 25.62 -8.98
C ARG A 17 2.77 25.00 -8.34
N PHE A 18 3.23 23.91 -8.91
CA PHE A 18 4.49 23.27 -8.52
C PHE A 18 5.34 23.10 -9.77
N SER A 19 6.58 23.58 -9.71
CA SER A 19 7.52 23.45 -10.82
C SER A 19 8.74 22.66 -10.38
N ASN A 20 9.11 21.66 -11.16
CA ASN A 20 10.30 20.86 -10.96
C ASN A 20 10.95 20.57 -12.31
N GLN A 21 12.22 20.96 -12.46
CA GLN A 21 13.05 20.63 -13.64
C GLN A 21 12.39 20.96 -14.99
N GLY A 22 11.73 22.11 -15.08
CA GLY A 22 11.09 22.60 -16.31
C GLY A 22 9.65 22.13 -16.51
N LEU A 23 9.16 21.18 -15.72
CA LEU A 23 7.75 20.80 -15.71
C LEU A 23 6.97 21.64 -14.71
N THR A 24 5.75 22.07 -15.06
CA THR A 24 4.85 22.77 -14.14
C THR A 24 3.53 22.02 -14.04
N SER A 25 3.23 21.57 -12.82
CA SER A 25 1.95 20.97 -12.48
C SER A 25 1.06 21.99 -11.75
N ILE A 26 -0.25 21.94 -11.98
CA ILE A 26 -1.23 22.83 -11.35
C ILE A 26 -2.29 22.00 -10.65
N PHE A 27 -2.47 22.19 -9.36
CA PHE A 27 -3.47 21.49 -8.55
C PHE A 27 -4.68 22.41 -8.32
N PHE A 28 -5.86 21.99 -8.78
CA PHE A 28 -7.05 22.82 -8.82
C PHE A 28 -8.35 22.03 -8.56
N ARG A 29 -9.46 22.75 -8.35
CA ARG A 29 -10.81 22.17 -8.28
C ARG A 29 -11.58 22.41 -9.58
N ARG A 30 -12.37 21.44 -10.04
CA ARG A 30 -13.32 21.60 -11.16
C ARG A 30 -14.57 20.78 -10.93
N GLY A 31 -15.73 21.42 -10.86
CA GLY A 31 -17.01 20.73 -10.66
C GLY A 31 -17.04 19.85 -9.41
N GLY A 32 -16.53 20.36 -8.27
CA GLY A 32 -16.42 19.62 -7.00
C GLY A 32 -15.28 18.61 -6.92
N LYS A 33 -14.63 18.29 -8.05
CA LYS A 33 -13.55 17.29 -8.12
C LYS A 33 -12.17 17.92 -7.89
N PHE A 34 -11.25 17.10 -7.39
CA PHE A 34 -9.83 17.42 -7.27
C PHE A 34 -9.11 17.09 -8.57
N MET A 35 -8.37 18.05 -9.11
CA MET A 35 -7.74 17.95 -10.42
C MET A 35 -6.26 18.30 -10.35
N VAL A 36 -5.48 17.69 -11.23
CA VAL A 36 -4.11 18.11 -11.51
C VAL A 36 -3.94 18.30 -13.01
N ARG A 37 -3.34 19.43 -13.42
CA ARG A 37 -2.78 19.60 -14.76
C ARG A 37 -1.32 19.22 -14.71
N THR A 38 -0.91 18.17 -15.41
CA THR A 38 0.50 17.71 -15.47
C THR A 38 0.75 16.95 -16.77
N ASP A 39 2.00 16.62 -17.07
CA ASP A 39 2.36 15.87 -18.26
C ASP A 39 1.77 14.46 -18.28
N GLY A 40 1.32 14.01 -19.45
CA GLY A 40 0.80 12.68 -19.69
C GLY A 40 1.82 11.71 -20.29
N PRO A 41 1.34 10.54 -20.75
CA PRO A 41 2.16 9.56 -21.45
C PRO A 41 2.79 10.11 -22.74
N ASP A 42 2.21 11.14 -23.33
CA ASP A 42 2.70 11.83 -24.52
C ASP A 42 3.68 12.99 -24.19
N GLY A 43 3.92 13.27 -22.91
CA GLY A 43 4.74 14.39 -22.44
C GLY A 43 4.05 15.76 -22.51
N ASN A 44 2.80 15.85 -22.95
CA ASN A 44 2.03 17.10 -22.99
C ASN A 44 1.21 17.26 -21.71
N LEU A 45 0.87 18.50 -21.36
CA LEU A 45 0.02 18.77 -20.19
C LEU A 45 -1.44 18.41 -20.45
N HIS A 46 -2.02 17.62 -19.56
CA HIS A 46 -3.45 17.27 -19.55
C HIS A 46 -4.04 17.46 -18.15
N ASP A 47 -5.37 17.54 -18.07
CA ASP A 47 -6.10 17.59 -16.81
C ASP A 47 -6.52 16.19 -16.37
N TYR A 48 -6.12 15.78 -15.18
CA TYR A 48 -6.44 14.48 -14.58
C TYR A 48 -7.22 14.64 -13.28
N GLU A 49 -8.25 13.82 -13.12
CA GLU A 49 -8.99 13.73 -11.86
C GLU A 49 -8.22 12.90 -10.84
N ILE A 50 -8.09 13.43 -9.64
CA ILE A 50 -7.56 12.71 -8.49
C ILE A 50 -8.69 11.85 -7.91
N GLN A 51 -8.52 10.54 -7.92
CA GLN A 51 -9.53 9.58 -7.49
C GLN A 51 -9.35 9.17 -6.02
N TYR A 52 -8.10 9.03 -5.58
CA TYR A 52 -7.77 8.61 -4.22
C TYR A 52 -6.59 9.40 -3.64
N THR A 53 -6.56 9.49 -2.32
CA THR A 53 -5.38 9.85 -1.55
C THR A 53 -4.66 8.59 -1.06
N PHE A 54 -3.34 8.67 -0.97
CA PHE A 54 -2.47 7.58 -0.59
C PHE A 54 -1.41 8.07 0.41
N GLY A 55 -1.39 7.49 1.62
CA GLY A 55 -0.63 8.04 2.74
C GLY A 55 -1.37 9.17 3.47
N VAL A 56 -0.86 9.54 4.65
CA VAL A 56 -1.39 10.62 5.50
C VAL A 56 -0.25 11.49 5.99
N ALA A 57 0.52 11.03 6.98
CA ALA A 57 1.70 11.70 7.52
C ALA A 57 2.93 10.78 7.42
N PRO A 58 4.12 11.32 7.09
CA PRO A 58 4.43 12.74 6.87
C PRO A 58 4.07 13.27 5.46
N LEU A 59 3.56 12.41 4.57
CA LEU A 59 3.20 12.79 3.21
C LEU A 59 1.90 12.14 2.74
N GLN A 60 1.22 12.82 1.83
CA GLN A 60 0.06 12.32 1.09
C GLN A 60 0.31 12.41 -0.41
N GLN A 61 0.31 11.27 -1.09
CA GLN A 61 0.28 11.12 -2.54
C GLN A 61 -1.14 10.99 -3.06
N TYR A 62 -1.28 11.02 -4.38
CA TYR A 62 -2.57 11.02 -5.07
C TYR A 62 -2.57 10.02 -6.22
N LEU A 63 -3.70 9.31 -6.39
CA LEU A 63 -3.86 8.33 -7.45
C LEU A 63 -4.80 8.84 -8.55
N ILE A 64 -4.39 8.62 -9.79
CA ILE A 64 -5.12 8.97 -11.01
C ILE A 64 -5.56 7.69 -11.70
N ARG A 65 -6.82 7.60 -12.09
CA ARG A 65 -7.31 6.49 -12.91
C ARG A 65 -6.98 6.73 -14.37
N MET A 66 -6.34 5.75 -14.98
CA MET A 66 -6.01 5.71 -16.41
C MET A 66 -6.82 4.61 -17.13
N PRO A 67 -6.90 4.64 -18.47
CA PRO A 67 -7.54 3.59 -19.25
C PRO A 67 -7.02 2.18 -18.92
N GLY A 68 -7.88 1.18 -19.07
CA GLY A 68 -7.56 -0.22 -18.75
C GLY A 68 -7.46 -0.51 -17.25
N GLY A 69 -8.09 0.31 -16.40
CA GLY A 69 -8.26 0.05 -14.96
C GLY A 69 -7.05 0.35 -14.07
N ARG A 70 -5.99 0.93 -14.63
CA ARG A 70 -4.79 1.33 -13.88
C ARG A 70 -5.11 2.50 -12.96
N LEU A 71 -4.67 2.39 -11.71
CA LEU A 71 -4.49 3.51 -10.81
C LEU A 71 -3.00 3.84 -10.78
N GLN A 72 -2.66 5.07 -11.11
CA GLN A 72 -1.29 5.56 -11.19
C GLN A 72 -0.97 6.50 -10.03
N ALA A 73 0.13 6.25 -9.33
CA ALA A 73 0.61 7.09 -8.26
C ALA A 73 1.34 8.32 -8.84
N LEU A 74 0.88 9.51 -8.47
CA LEU A 74 1.52 10.74 -8.90
C LEU A 74 2.89 10.91 -8.22
N GLY A 75 3.92 11.25 -9.00
CA GLY A 75 5.28 11.51 -8.49
C GLY A 75 5.43 12.76 -7.62
N ILE A 76 4.35 13.53 -7.46
CA ILE A 76 4.28 14.75 -6.65
C ILE A 76 3.38 14.46 -5.43
N ALA A 77 3.91 14.73 -4.25
CA ALA A 77 3.22 14.51 -2.99
C ALA A 77 3.03 15.82 -2.21
N TRP A 78 2.08 15.80 -1.28
CA TRP A 78 1.89 16.85 -0.29
C TRP A 78 2.61 16.49 1.00
N ASP A 79 3.45 17.38 1.49
CA ASP A 79 4.03 17.30 2.83
C ASP A 79 2.97 17.72 3.84
N SER A 80 2.41 16.77 4.58
CA SER A 80 1.31 17.01 5.52
C SER A 80 1.79 17.43 6.91
N ARG A 81 3.11 17.51 7.13
CA ARG A 81 3.66 17.99 8.41
C ARG A 81 3.24 19.44 8.69
N PRO A 82 3.24 19.87 9.96
CA PRO A 82 3.00 21.27 10.30
C PRO A 82 3.97 22.23 9.59
N ARG A 83 3.52 23.46 9.29
CA ARG A 83 4.38 24.51 8.68
C ARG A 83 5.65 24.78 9.50
N ALA A 84 5.55 24.72 10.83
CA ALA A 84 6.70 24.91 11.73
C ALA A 84 7.82 23.86 11.52
N GLN A 85 7.50 22.70 10.93
CA GLN A 85 8.45 21.64 10.56
C GLN A 85 8.81 21.67 9.07
N GLY A 86 8.44 22.74 8.35
CA GLY A 86 8.71 22.92 6.92
C GLY A 86 7.73 22.23 5.98
N GLY A 87 6.60 21.70 6.49
CA GLY A 87 5.56 21.05 5.69
C GLY A 87 4.51 21.99 5.10
N GLN A 88 3.34 21.44 4.78
CA GLN A 88 2.24 22.09 4.05
C GLN A 88 2.66 22.63 2.68
N LYS A 89 3.35 21.79 1.89
CA LYS A 89 3.84 22.14 0.56
C LYS A 89 3.88 20.93 -0.37
N TRP A 90 3.77 21.22 -1.67
CA TRP A 90 4.01 20.24 -2.72
C TRP A 90 5.51 19.97 -2.88
N PHE A 91 5.88 18.71 -3.08
CA PHE A 91 7.25 18.31 -3.37
C PHE A 91 7.27 17.11 -4.32
N PHE A 92 8.39 16.96 -5.03
CA PHE A 92 8.62 15.84 -5.93
C PHE A 92 9.33 14.72 -5.18
N LEU A 93 8.90 13.47 -5.39
CA LEU A 93 9.43 12.30 -4.68
C LEU A 93 10.86 11.93 -5.10
N TYR A 94 11.30 12.38 -6.28
CA TYR A 94 12.62 12.08 -6.85
C TYR A 94 13.43 13.37 -7.04
N PRO A 95 13.87 14.03 -5.95
CA PRO A 95 14.57 15.30 -6.03
C PRO A 95 15.89 15.17 -6.82
N GLY A 96 16.15 16.12 -7.72
CA GLY A 96 17.37 16.12 -8.54
C GLY A 96 17.36 15.17 -9.74
N THR A 97 16.33 14.36 -9.92
CA THR A 97 16.21 13.40 -11.03
C THR A 97 15.29 13.93 -12.13
N ARG A 98 15.75 13.93 -13.38
CA ARG A 98 14.93 14.30 -14.53
C ARG A 98 14.18 13.10 -15.06
N ILE A 99 12.94 12.94 -14.62
CA ILE A 99 12.04 11.89 -15.07
C ILE A 99 11.18 12.45 -16.20
N THR A 100 11.22 11.82 -17.37
CA THR A 100 10.42 12.21 -18.55
C THR A 100 9.31 11.20 -18.80
N SER A 101 8.34 11.51 -19.66
CA SER A 101 7.24 10.58 -20.00
C SER A 101 7.66 9.21 -20.56
N ARG A 102 8.94 9.05 -20.94
CA ARG A 102 9.52 7.79 -21.42
C ARG A 102 10.18 6.94 -20.33
N ASP A 103 10.31 7.48 -19.13
CA ASP A 103 10.98 6.83 -18.00
C ASP A 103 10.02 5.89 -17.25
N PRO A 104 10.44 4.67 -16.85
CA PRO A 104 9.62 3.78 -16.04
C PRO A 104 9.13 4.38 -14.71
N LEU A 105 9.90 5.31 -14.13
CA LEU A 105 9.56 6.05 -12.91
C LEU A 105 8.63 7.24 -13.16
N HIS A 106 8.31 7.57 -14.41
CA HIS A 106 7.27 8.54 -14.71
C HIS A 106 5.95 8.08 -14.08
N TRP A 107 5.10 9.01 -13.63
CA TRP A 107 3.85 8.66 -12.95
C TRP A 107 2.90 7.83 -13.82
N THR A 108 3.06 7.85 -15.15
CA THR A 108 2.30 6.99 -16.07
C THR A 108 2.98 5.65 -16.39
N GLY A 109 4.17 5.42 -15.85
CA GLY A 109 4.99 4.22 -16.03
C GLY A 109 4.49 3.03 -15.23
N ILE A 110 5.12 1.87 -15.43
CA ILE A 110 4.73 0.61 -14.78
C ILE A 110 5.08 0.61 -13.28
N ASP A 111 6.19 1.24 -12.91
CA ASP A 111 6.68 1.28 -11.53
C ASP A 111 5.83 2.19 -10.63
N GLN A 112 4.91 2.94 -11.21
CA GLN A 112 3.96 3.82 -10.51
C GLN A 112 2.53 3.25 -10.51
N THR A 113 2.33 2.07 -11.11
CA THR A 113 1.01 1.42 -11.17
C THR A 113 0.66 0.82 -9.82
N TRP A 114 -0.26 1.46 -9.09
CA TRP A 114 -0.72 1.04 -7.76
C TRP A 114 -1.21 -0.40 -7.74
N ASN A 115 -1.96 -0.83 -8.78
CA ASN A 115 -2.51 -2.19 -8.88
C ASN A 115 -1.40 -3.25 -8.80
N PHE A 116 -0.24 -2.97 -9.39
CA PHE A 116 0.89 -3.88 -9.47
C PHE A 116 1.81 -3.74 -8.26
N MET A 117 2.19 -2.50 -7.92
CA MET A 117 3.27 -2.19 -6.98
C MET A 117 2.80 -2.05 -5.53
N CYS A 118 1.54 -1.72 -5.29
CA CYS A 118 1.11 -1.25 -3.97
C CYS A 118 -0.08 -2.03 -3.40
N ALA A 119 -1.05 -2.41 -4.25
CA ALA A 119 -2.34 -2.92 -3.80
C ALA A 119 -2.19 -4.14 -2.87
N ASP A 120 -1.39 -5.13 -3.28
CA ASP A 120 -1.20 -6.39 -2.56
C ASP A 120 -0.72 -6.22 -1.11
N CYS A 121 0.11 -5.21 -0.83
CA CYS A 121 0.59 -4.92 0.53
C CYS A 121 -0.31 -3.94 1.30
N HIS A 122 -1.01 -3.03 0.60
CA HIS A 122 -1.67 -1.87 1.21
C HIS A 122 -3.21 -1.97 1.18
N SER A 123 -3.76 -3.14 0.91
CA SER A 123 -5.20 -3.44 0.90
C SER A 123 -5.45 -4.88 1.35
N SER A 124 -6.70 -5.23 1.65
CA SER A 124 -7.08 -6.56 2.17
C SER A 124 -7.83 -7.38 1.12
N ASN A 125 -7.46 -8.67 0.99
CA ASN A 125 -8.02 -9.62 0.02
C ASN A 125 -8.04 -9.06 -1.42
N VAL A 126 -6.89 -8.61 -1.89
CA VAL A 126 -6.75 -7.99 -3.21
C VAL A 126 -6.79 -9.05 -4.30
N ARG A 127 -7.59 -8.81 -5.33
CA ARG A 127 -7.54 -9.52 -6.60
C ARG A 127 -7.17 -8.53 -7.68
N LYS A 128 -6.01 -8.72 -8.31
CA LYS A 128 -5.56 -7.80 -9.37
C LYS A 128 -6.46 -7.92 -10.58
N ASN A 129 -6.92 -9.15 -10.87
CA ASN A 129 -7.70 -9.50 -12.06
C ASN A 129 -7.04 -8.91 -13.30
N TYR A 130 -5.74 -9.19 -13.46
CA TYR A 130 -4.95 -8.69 -14.58
C TYR A 130 -5.15 -9.58 -15.80
N ASP A 131 -5.63 -9.01 -16.88
CA ASP A 131 -5.75 -9.70 -18.16
C ASP A 131 -4.51 -9.46 -19.01
N LEU A 132 -3.73 -10.52 -19.27
CA LEU A 132 -2.47 -10.43 -20.00
C LEU A 132 -2.63 -9.99 -21.47
N PRO A 133 -3.59 -10.54 -22.25
CA PRO A 133 -3.78 -10.14 -23.65
C PRO A 133 -4.14 -8.66 -23.83
N THR A 134 -5.09 -8.14 -23.05
CA THR A 134 -5.52 -6.73 -23.14
C THR A 134 -4.68 -5.80 -22.28
N ARG A 135 -3.85 -6.35 -21.39
CA ARG A 135 -3.03 -5.62 -20.41
C ARG A 135 -3.91 -4.69 -19.58
N THR A 136 -5.00 -5.20 -19.03
CA THR A 136 -5.94 -4.42 -18.21
C THR A 136 -6.06 -4.97 -16.80
N TYR A 137 -6.50 -4.13 -15.88
CA TYR A 137 -6.76 -4.49 -14.49
C TYR A 137 -8.25 -4.34 -14.19
N ALA A 138 -8.84 -5.34 -13.53
CA ALA A 138 -10.15 -5.24 -12.90
C ALA A 138 -10.02 -5.38 -11.37
N THR A 139 -9.08 -4.63 -10.80
CA THR A 139 -8.66 -4.84 -9.41
C THR A 139 -9.79 -4.61 -8.41
N SER A 140 -10.00 -5.60 -7.54
CA SER A 140 -10.93 -5.55 -6.42
C SER A 140 -10.22 -5.85 -5.11
N TYR A 141 -10.82 -5.47 -4.00
CA TYR A 141 -10.35 -5.72 -2.64
C TYR A 141 -11.56 -5.82 -1.71
N ALA A 142 -11.44 -6.56 -0.62
CA ALA A 142 -12.48 -6.55 0.43
C ALA A 142 -12.45 -5.22 1.20
N GLU A 143 -11.24 -4.76 1.52
CA GLU A 143 -11.01 -3.45 2.13
C GLU A 143 -9.83 -2.74 1.49
N ILE A 144 -9.96 -1.43 1.34
CA ILE A 144 -9.01 -0.56 0.65
C ILE A 144 -7.66 -0.43 1.39
N ASN A 145 -7.60 -0.82 2.67
CA ASN A 145 -6.45 -0.72 3.56
C ASN A 145 -6.08 -2.09 4.14
N VAL A 146 -4.96 -2.16 4.86
CA VAL A 146 -4.57 -3.33 5.65
C VAL A 146 -5.48 -3.43 6.88
N ALA A 147 -6.41 -4.37 6.84
CA ALA A 147 -7.42 -4.61 7.86
C ALA A 147 -7.11 -5.88 8.67
N CYS A 148 -7.94 -6.19 9.66
CA CYS A 148 -7.77 -7.36 10.52
C CYS A 148 -7.57 -8.66 9.72
N GLU A 149 -8.38 -8.84 8.67
CA GLU A 149 -8.38 -10.04 7.85
C GLU A 149 -7.14 -10.18 6.97
N ALA A 150 -6.35 -9.11 6.76
CA ALA A 150 -5.10 -9.19 6.00
C ALA A 150 -4.05 -10.08 6.70
N CYS A 151 -4.11 -10.15 8.03
CA CYS A 151 -3.20 -10.96 8.84
C CYS A 151 -3.89 -12.18 9.46
N HIS A 152 -5.17 -12.07 9.81
CA HIS A 152 -5.89 -13.12 10.53
C HIS A 152 -6.71 -14.05 9.63
N GLY A 153 -6.78 -13.77 8.32
CA GLY A 153 -7.66 -14.46 7.38
C GLY A 153 -9.13 -14.04 7.50
N PRO A 154 -10.03 -14.67 6.71
CA PRO A 154 -11.45 -14.34 6.73
C PRO A 154 -12.06 -14.49 8.13
N GLY A 155 -12.73 -13.46 8.61
CA GLY A 155 -13.27 -13.37 9.96
C GLY A 155 -14.67 -13.95 10.14
N SER A 156 -15.23 -14.62 9.14
CA SER A 156 -16.60 -15.18 9.22
C SER A 156 -16.78 -16.15 10.38
N ASN A 157 -15.79 -17.02 10.63
CA ASN A 157 -15.80 -17.95 11.76
C ASN A 157 -15.65 -17.21 13.10
N HIS A 158 -14.83 -16.16 13.16
CA HIS A 158 -14.69 -15.30 14.32
C HIS A 158 -16.01 -14.60 14.67
N VAL A 159 -16.73 -14.09 13.67
CA VAL A 159 -18.06 -13.48 13.88
C VAL A 159 -19.07 -14.51 14.39
N ALA A 160 -19.07 -15.73 13.84
CA ALA A 160 -19.92 -16.82 14.32
C ALA A 160 -19.60 -17.21 15.77
N TRP A 161 -18.31 -17.31 16.10
CA TRP A 161 -17.80 -17.50 17.47
C TRP A 161 -18.27 -16.43 18.43
N ALA A 162 -18.01 -15.15 18.11
CA ALA A 162 -18.33 -14.01 18.97
C ALA A 162 -19.84 -13.87 19.24
N LYS A 163 -20.67 -14.17 18.22
CA LYS A 163 -22.13 -14.12 18.34
C LYS A 163 -22.76 -15.41 18.86
N LYS A 164 -21.95 -16.47 19.08
CA LYS A 164 -22.41 -17.83 19.45
C LYS A 164 -23.47 -18.40 18.48
N GLN A 165 -23.24 -18.26 17.18
CA GLN A 165 -24.16 -18.68 16.12
C GLN A 165 -23.67 -19.90 15.34
N GLY A 166 -24.59 -20.77 14.90
CA GLY A 166 -24.26 -21.97 14.12
C GLY A 166 -23.27 -22.89 14.85
N SER A 167 -22.27 -23.38 14.14
CA SER A 167 -21.19 -24.24 14.65
C SER A 167 -20.11 -23.49 15.44
N TRP A 168 -20.45 -22.39 16.11
CA TRP A 168 -19.49 -21.52 16.81
C TRP A 168 -18.55 -22.23 17.80
N ARG A 169 -19.00 -23.37 18.38
CA ARG A 169 -18.19 -24.18 19.30
C ARG A 169 -16.99 -24.82 18.62
N ASP A 170 -17.11 -25.14 17.33
CA ASP A 170 -16.03 -25.73 16.53
C ASP A 170 -14.87 -24.73 16.34
N PHE A 171 -15.14 -23.44 16.55
CA PHE A 171 -14.19 -22.34 16.40
C PHE A 171 -13.64 -21.82 17.74
N ALA A 172 -13.94 -22.47 18.86
CA ALA A 172 -13.60 -21.94 20.19
C ALA A 172 -12.08 -21.88 20.47
N THR A 173 -11.29 -22.80 19.92
CA THR A 173 -9.86 -22.97 20.22
C THR A 173 -9.03 -21.72 19.91
N ASN A 174 -9.37 -21.00 18.84
CA ASN A 174 -8.66 -19.81 18.36
C ASN A 174 -9.63 -18.65 18.08
N GLU A 175 -10.77 -18.66 18.76
CA GLU A 175 -11.78 -17.59 18.65
C GLU A 175 -12.27 -17.41 17.20
N GLY A 176 -12.18 -18.44 16.37
CA GLY A 176 -12.55 -18.44 14.96
C GLY A 176 -11.63 -17.65 14.03
N LEU A 177 -10.45 -17.22 14.49
CA LEU A 177 -9.42 -16.63 13.62
C LEU A 177 -8.66 -17.74 12.90
N LEU A 178 -8.43 -17.61 11.60
CA LEU A 178 -7.64 -18.60 10.87
C LEU A 178 -6.17 -18.59 11.33
N ILE A 179 -5.66 -17.41 11.71
CA ILE A 179 -4.29 -17.21 12.19
C ILE A 179 -4.33 -16.41 13.49
N ALA A 180 -3.84 -16.98 14.60
CA ALA A 180 -3.97 -16.40 15.94
C ALA A 180 -2.79 -15.50 16.37
N LEU A 181 -1.72 -15.39 15.56
CA LEU A 181 -0.50 -14.58 15.81
C LEU A 181 -0.04 -14.59 17.28
N ASN A 182 0.18 -15.78 17.83
CA ASN A 182 0.39 -16.02 19.25
C ASN A 182 1.76 -16.62 19.60
N GLU A 183 2.72 -16.62 18.66
CA GLU A 183 4.08 -17.17 18.85
C GLU A 183 4.90 -16.38 19.86
N ARG A 184 4.45 -15.17 20.21
CA ARG A 184 5.06 -14.31 21.24
C ARG A 184 4.40 -14.42 22.61
N ARG A 185 3.39 -15.27 22.78
CA ARG A 185 2.75 -15.47 24.08
C ARG A 185 3.79 -15.92 25.10
N ASN A 186 3.88 -15.20 26.22
CA ASN A 186 4.84 -15.44 27.31
C ASN A 186 6.33 -15.27 26.92
N VAL A 187 6.63 -14.62 25.80
CA VAL A 187 8.01 -14.36 25.36
C VAL A 187 8.41 -12.95 25.77
N ILE A 188 9.58 -12.83 26.39
CA ILE A 188 10.18 -11.56 26.78
C ILE A 188 11.44 -11.34 25.94
N TRP A 189 11.65 -10.11 25.49
CA TRP A 189 12.89 -9.69 24.84
C TRP A 189 13.79 -8.98 25.84
N THR A 190 14.98 -9.52 26.07
CA THR A 190 15.97 -9.01 27.01
C THR A 190 17.18 -8.52 26.23
N VAL A 191 17.61 -7.29 26.50
CA VAL A 191 18.81 -6.73 25.85
C VAL A 191 20.04 -7.26 26.57
N ASN A 192 20.95 -7.91 25.84
CA ASN A 192 22.23 -8.32 26.38
C ASN A 192 23.07 -7.05 26.67
N PRO A 193 23.46 -6.78 27.92
CA PRO A 193 24.14 -5.54 28.28
C PRO A 193 25.56 -5.42 27.70
N ALA A 194 26.19 -6.52 27.34
CA ALA A 194 27.55 -6.52 26.77
C ALA A 194 27.55 -6.26 25.26
N THR A 195 26.54 -6.76 24.53
CA THR A 195 26.47 -6.65 23.06
C THR A 195 25.45 -5.64 22.57
N GLY A 196 24.50 -5.25 23.41
CA GLY A 196 23.33 -4.46 23.00
C GLY A 196 22.30 -5.26 22.19
N HIS A 197 22.53 -6.54 21.92
CA HIS A 197 21.62 -7.36 21.13
C HIS A 197 20.45 -7.89 21.97
N ALA A 198 19.23 -7.82 21.44
CA ALA A 198 18.07 -8.42 22.07
C ALA A 198 18.05 -9.94 21.88
N HIS A 199 17.71 -10.69 22.93
CA HIS A 199 17.45 -12.13 22.87
C HIS A 199 16.03 -12.45 23.34
N ARG A 200 15.41 -13.48 22.75
CA ARG A 200 14.14 -14.03 23.25
C ARG A 200 14.42 -14.88 24.48
N SER A 201 13.54 -14.81 25.47
CA SER A 201 13.57 -15.66 26.67
C SER A 201 13.35 -17.14 26.35
N GLU A 202 12.54 -17.42 25.32
CA GLU A 202 12.24 -18.77 24.85
C GLU A 202 12.69 -18.92 23.40
N PRO A 203 13.08 -20.13 22.95
CA PRO A 203 13.33 -20.40 21.54
C PRO A 203 12.03 -20.28 20.71
N ARG A 204 12.18 -20.10 19.41
CA ARG A 204 11.05 -20.07 18.48
C ARG A 204 10.76 -21.49 18.00
N GLU A 205 9.51 -21.94 18.09
CA GLU A 205 9.09 -23.30 17.71
C GLU A 205 8.42 -23.38 16.32
N SER A 206 7.97 -22.24 15.79
CA SER A 206 7.31 -22.12 14.48
C SER A 206 7.61 -20.77 13.83
N GLU A 207 7.26 -20.59 12.56
CA GLU A 207 7.52 -19.34 11.82
C GLU A 207 6.24 -18.65 11.33
N GLN A 208 5.07 -18.99 11.86
CA GLN A 208 3.77 -18.51 11.40
C GLN A 208 3.67 -16.98 11.34
N GLU A 209 4.13 -16.26 12.38
CA GLU A 209 4.12 -14.79 12.37
C GLU A 209 5.13 -14.25 11.37
N ILE A 210 6.31 -14.86 11.25
CA ILE A 210 7.33 -14.44 10.28
C ILE A 210 6.79 -14.60 8.86
N GLN A 211 6.23 -15.77 8.54
CA GLN A 211 5.65 -16.06 7.23
C GLN A 211 4.49 -15.11 6.93
N MET A 212 3.63 -14.80 7.91
CA MET A 212 2.55 -13.82 7.72
C MET A 212 3.10 -12.40 7.47
N CYS A 213 4.02 -11.93 8.31
CA CYS A 213 4.54 -10.56 8.22
C CYS A 213 5.41 -10.36 6.97
N ALA A 214 6.18 -11.37 6.56
CA ALA A 214 7.05 -11.32 5.40
C ALA A 214 6.28 -11.03 4.11
N ARG A 215 4.99 -11.36 4.05
CA ARG A 215 4.13 -11.03 2.89
C ARG A 215 4.07 -9.54 2.64
N CYS A 216 4.14 -8.68 3.64
CA CYS A 216 4.11 -7.23 3.44
C CYS A 216 5.48 -6.57 3.69
N HIS A 217 6.30 -7.18 4.54
CA HIS A 217 7.54 -6.58 5.05
C HIS A 217 8.82 -7.28 4.56
N SER A 218 8.78 -7.89 3.38
CA SER A 218 9.97 -8.42 2.70
C SER A 218 10.19 -7.76 1.34
N ARG A 219 11.44 -7.82 0.86
CA ARG A 219 11.73 -7.60 -0.56
C ARG A 219 11.29 -8.86 -1.31
N ARG A 220 10.33 -8.72 -2.21
CA ARG A 220 9.74 -9.88 -2.90
C ARG A 220 9.07 -9.53 -4.23
N ALA A 221 8.83 -10.55 -5.04
CA ALA A 221 7.95 -10.49 -6.20
C ALA A 221 6.80 -11.50 -6.06
N GLN A 222 5.59 -11.11 -6.44
CA GLN A 222 4.43 -12.01 -6.44
C GLN A 222 4.49 -12.98 -7.62
N ILE A 223 4.30 -14.27 -7.33
CA ILE A 223 4.30 -15.35 -8.32
C ILE A 223 2.87 -15.57 -8.84
N HIS A 224 1.88 -15.60 -7.96
CA HIS A 224 0.44 -15.67 -8.29
C HIS A 224 -0.42 -14.85 -7.32
N GLU A 225 -1.66 -14.58 -7.70
CA GLU A 225 -2.58 -13.76 -6.90
C GLU A 225 -3.36 -14.54 -5.82
N ASP A 226 -3.54 -15.84 -6.00
CA ASP A 226 -4.32 -16.70 -5.10
C ASP A 226 -3.60 -16.99 -3.79
N TYR A 227 -3.65 -16.06 -2.85
CA TYR A 227 -3.08 -16.27 -1.52
C TYR A 227 -3.93 -17.17 -0.63
N VAL A 228 -3.27 -18.09 0.09
CA VAL A 228 -3.87 -18.90 1.15
C VAL A 228 -3.27 -18.52 2.51
N HIS A 229 -4.13 -17.98 3.38
CA HIS A 229 -3.79 -17.66 4.77
C HIS A 229 -3.19 -18.86 5.50
N GLY A 230 -1.97 -18.70 6.00
CA GLY A 230 -1.27 -19.69 6.82
C GLY A 230 -0.24 -20.53 6.08
N GLN A 231 -0.12 -20.37 4.76
CA GLN A 231 0.97 -20.98 3.99
C GLN A 231 2.29 -20.18 4.11
N PRO A 232 3.45 -20.84 3.87
CA PRO A 232 4.74 -20.15 3.78
C PRO A 232 4.70 -19.02 2.75
N ALA A 233 5.32 -17.89 3.05
CA ALA A 233 5.37 -16.76 2.12
C ALA A 233 6.08 -17.10 0.80
N GLY A 234 7.00 -18.07 0.82
CA GLY A 234 7.71 -18.56 -0.36
C GLY A 234 6.82 -19.23 -1.41
N ASP A 235 5.63 -19.66 -1.04
CA ASP A 235 4.70 -20.34 -1.95
C ASP A 235 4.04 -19.32 -2.90
N ASP A 236 3.68 -18.14 -2.39
CA ASP A 236 3.05 -17.07 -3.18
C ASP A 236 4.05 -16.04 -3.73
N TYR A 237 5.22 -15.94 -3.08
CA TYR A 237 6.19 -14.88 -3.31
C TYR A 237 7.60 -15.41 -3.50
N ARG A 238 8.28 -14.90 -4.53
CA ARG A 238 9.73 -15.01 -4.65
C ARG A 238 10.37 -14.01 -3.70
N ILE A 239 10.80 -14.48 -2.53
CA ILE A 239 11.52 -13.68 -1.54
C ILE A 239 12.95 -13.39 -2.04
N SER A 240 13.40 -12.16 -1.84
CA SER A 240 14.76 -11.72 -2.15
C SER A 240 15.49 -11.33 -0.86
N LEU A 241 16.77 -11.69 -0.78
CA LEU A 241 17.64 -11.18 0.27
C LEU A 241 18.05 -9.74 -0.02
N LEU A 242 18.65 -9.10 0.98
CA LEU A 242 19.42 -7.89 0.78
C LEU A 242 20.77 -8.36 0.22
N ASP A 243 21.04 -8.00 -1.03
CA ASP A 243 22.31 -8.28 -1.69
C ASP A 243 23.17 -7.01 -1.59
N ASP A 244 24.50 -7.15 -1.47
CA ASP A 244 25.45 -6.04 -1.26
C ASP A 244 25.72 -5.19 -2.53
N ASP A 245 24.85 -5.22 -3.54
CA ASP A 245 25.05 -4.53 -4.83
C ASP A 245 25.13 -3.00 -4.72
#